data_AF-A0A8J4DIU8-F1
#
_entry.id   AF-A0A8J4DIU8-F1
#
_cell.length_a   1.000
_cell.length_b   1.000
_cell.length_c   1.000
_cell.angle_alpha   90.00
_cell.angle_beta   90.00
_cell.angle_gamma   90.00
#
_symmetry.space_group_name_H-M   'P 1'
#
loop_
_entity.id
_entity.type
_entity.pdbx_description
1 polymer ?
#
loop_
_entity_poly.entity_id
_entity_poly.type
_entity_poly.pdbx_seq_one_letter_code
_entity_poly.pdbx_strand_id
1 'polypeptide(L)'
;MPDGELNLEPDRARHAARDLTAAGHHLGALRNGPGAALTALSSAPPWGNDEIGGAFEGKYRGIENSIMEAWTALAQHLRTLGEHAAHSVDMNTQTDIEASHRVVRTQKPL
;
A
#
# COMPACT_ATOMS: atom_id res chain seq x y z
N MET A 1 7.32 -1.55 30.93
CA MET A 1 6.90 -1.77 29.54
C MET A 1 6.22 -3.12 29.54
N PRO A 2 5.00 -3.28 29.02
CA PRO A 2 4.39 -4.60 28.97
C PRO A 2 5.25 -5.45 28.03
N ASP A 3 5.65 -6.62 28.53
CA ASP A 3 6.51 -7.57 27.84
C ASP A 3 5.97 -7.84 26.43
N GLY A 4 6.87 -7.73 25.44
CA GLY A 4 6.56 -7.68 24.01
C GLY A 4 6.11 -9.00 23.40
N GLU A 5 5.10 -9.65 23.98
CA GLU A 5 4.40 -10.76 23.35
C GLU A 5 3.44 -10.23 22.28
N LEU A 6 3.81 -10.46 21.03
CA LEU A 6 3.01 -10.12 19.87
C LEU A 6 1.97 -11.24 19.67
N ASN A 7 0.76 -11.05 20.19
CA ASN A 7 -0.38 -11.94 19.93
C ASN A 7 -0.89 -11.75 18.48
N LEU A 8 -0.10 -12.23 17.52
CA LEU A 8 -0.50 -12.31 16.11
C LEU A 8 -1.43 -13.48 15.90
N GLU A 9 -2.56 -13.24 15.22
CA GLU A 9 -3.35 -14.30 14.58
C GLU A 9 -2.82 -14.43 13.14
N PRO A 10 -1.92 -15.41 12.84
CA PRO A 10 -1.10 -15.36 11.64
C PRO A 10 -1.93 -15.43 10.35
N ASP A 11 -3.00 -16.23 10.36
CA ASP A 11 -3.85 -16.40 9.17
C ASP A 11 -4.65 -15.15 8.86
N ARG A 12 -5.18 -14.49 9.88
CA ARG A 12 -5.86 -13.20 9.73
C ARG A 12 -4.90 -12.12 9.25
N ALA A 13 -3.68 -12.08 9.79
CA ALA A 13 -2.66 -11.12 9.38
C ALA A 13 -2.21 -11.34 7.92
N ARG A 14 -2.01 -12.60 7.49
CA ARG A 14 -1.74 -12.95 6.08
C ARG A 14 -2.89 -12.55 5.16
N HIS A 15 -4.13 -12.76 5.59
CA HIS A 15 -5.29 -12.36 4.80
C HIS A 15 -5.33 -10.85 4.60
N ALA A 16 -5.21 -10.07 5.68
CA ALA A 16 -5.17 -8.62 5.61
C ALA A 16 -3.99 -8.11 4.75
N ALA A 17 -2.82 -8.76 4.85
CA ALA A 17 -1.66 -8.44 4.01
C ALA A 17 -1.96 -8.65 2.51
N ARG A 18 -2.61 -9.76 2.14
CA ARG A 18 -3.05 -10.01 0.76
C ARG A 18 -4.08 -8.97 0.30
N ASP A 19 -5.01 -8.58 1.15
CA ASP A 19 -6.03 -7.58 0.83
C ASP A 19 -5.38 -6.22 0.54
N LEU A 20 -4.40 -5.81 1.35
CA LEU A 20 -3.62 -4.58 1.11
C LEU A 20 -2.86 -4.64 -0.22
N THR A 21 -2.20 -5.76 -0.51
CA THR A 21 -1.51 -5.96 -1.79
C THR A 21 -2.49 -5.88 -2.96
N ALA A 22 -3.63 -6.56 -2.87
CA ALA A 22 -4.67 -6.54 -3.90
C ALA A 22 -5.28 -5.15 -4.09
N ALA A 23 -5.53 -4.41 -3.01
CA ALA A 23 -6.01 -3.03 -3.06
C ALA A 23 -5.00 -2.11 -3.74
N GLY A 24 -3.71 -2.25 -3.44
CA GLY A 24 -2.64 -1.51 -4.12
C GLY A 24 -2.60 -1.78 -5.63
N HIS A 25 -2.70 -3.04 -6.05
CA HIS A 25 -2.81 -3.40 -7.46
C HIS A 25 -4.06 -2.83 -8.13
N HIS A 26 -5.22 -2.93 -7.47
CA HIS A 26 -6.47 -2.41 -8.00
C HIS A 26 -6.43 -0.88 -8.18
N LEU A 27 -5.93 -0.15 -7.18
CA LEU A 27 -5.75 1.30 -7.29
C LEU A 27 -4.77 1.69 -8.38
N GLY A 28 -3.68 0.94 -8.55
CA GLY A 28 -2.73 1.15 -9.65
C GLY A 28 -3.37 0.92 -11.02
N ALA A 29 -4.20 -0.12 -11.14
CA ALA A 29 -4.94 -0.39 -12.37
C ALA A 29 -5.95 0.74 -12.69
N LEU A 30 -6.66 1.24 -11.67
CA LEU A 30 -7.57 2.38 -11.85
C LEU A 30 -6.81 3.66 -12.24
N ARG A 31 -5.63 3.91 -11.67
CA ARG A 31 -4.78 5.05 -12.06
C ARG A 31 -4.35 4.96 -13.52
N ASN A 32 -3.96 3.77 -13.98
CA ASN A 32 -3.44 3.55 -15.32
C ASN A 32 -4.54 3.41 -16.39
N GLY A 33 -5.76 3.07 -16.01
CA GLY A 33 -6.92 3.05 -16.90
C GLY A 33 -7.73 4.34 -16.81
N PRO A 34 -8.81 4.39 -16.01
CA PRO A 34 -9.63 5.58 -15.84
C PRO A 34 -8.85 6.87 -15.52
N GLY A 35 -7.86 6.79 -14.63
CA GLY A 35 -7.04 7.95 -14.28
C GLY A 35 -6.23 8.50 -15.47
N ALA A 36 -5.70 7.62 -16.32
CA ALA A 36 -4.98 8.03 -17.52
C ALA A 36 -5.92 8.67 -18.54
N ALA A 37 -7.14 8.15 -18.69
CA ALA A 37 -8.17 8.76 -19.51
C ALA A 37 -8.57 10.16 -19.01
N LEU A 38 -8.67 10.36 -17.69
CA LEU A 38 -8.92 11.68 -17.10
C LEU A 38 -7.79 12.66 -17.42
N THR A 39 -6.52 12.25 -17.26
CA THR A 39 -5.36 13.08 -17.63
C THR A 39 -5.35 13.42 -19.14
N ALA A 40 -5.78 12.49 -19.99
CA ALA A 40 -5.88 12.74 -21.42
C ALA A 40 -7.02 13.75 -21.74
N LEU A 41 -8.18 13.61 -21.10
CA LEU A 41 -9.32 14.53 -21.28
C LEU A 41 -9.00 15.94 -20.78
N SER A 42 -8.23 16.06 -19.71
CA SER A 42 -7.81 17.34 -19.17
C SER A 42 -6.66 17.97 -19.95
N SER A 43 -6.05 17.31 -20.95
CA SER A 43 -4.82 17.78 -21.60
C SER A 43 -4.95 19.11 -22.34
N ALA A 44 -6.17 19.50 -22.75
CA ALA A 44 -6.46 20.82 -23.28
C ALA A 44 -7.11 21.70 -22.19
N PRO A 45 -6.85 23.02 -22.16
CA PRO A 45 -7.55 23.95 -21.27
C PRO A 45 -9.07 23.87 -21.54
N PRO A 46 -9.90 23.45 -20.56
CA PRO A 46 -11.34 23.43 -20.73
C PRO A 46 -11.99 24.79 -20.43
N TRP A 47 -11.22 25.71 -19.84
CA TRP A 47 -11.53 27.13 -19.71
C TRP A 47 -10.87 27.90 -20.87
N GLY A 48 -11.45 29.04 -21.27
CA GLY A 48 -10.98 29.81 -22.43
C GLY A 48 -9.51 30.26 -22.33
N ASN A 49 -8.96 30.75 -23.45
CA ASN A 49 -7.58 31.26 -23.52
C ASN A 49 -7.43 32.72 -23.02
N ASP A 50 -8.36 33.20 -22.19
CA ASP A 50 -8.30 34.53 -21.60
C ASP A 50 -7.46 34.54 -20.31
N GLU A 51 -7.27 35.71 -19.72
CA GLU A 51 -6.50 35.88 -18.48
C GLU A 51 -7.10 35.05 -17.32
N ILE A 52 -8.43 34.95 -17.26
CA ILE A 52 -9.15 34.18 -16.25
C ILE A 52 -8.88 32.69 -16.42
N GLY A 53 -8.95 32.18 -17.65
CA GLY A 53 -8.61 30.81 -17.97
C GLY A 53 -7.14 30.50 -17.71
N GLY A 54 -6.21 31.38 -18.06
CA GLY A 54 -4.79 31.22 -17.73
C GLY A 54 -4.54 31.12 -16.21
N ALA A 55 -5.22 31.95 -15.40
CA ALA A 55 -5.14 31.89 -13.95
C ALA A 55 -5.74 30.59 -13.37
N PHE A 56 -6.82 30.09 -13.98
CA PHE A 56 -7.43 28.81 -13.59
C PHE A 56 -6.54 27.63 -13.98
N GLU A 57 -5.95 27.65 -15.18
CA GLU A 57 -5.01 26.63 -15.68
C GLU A 57 -3.88 26.42 -14.68
N GLY A 58 -3.22 27.50 -14.26
CA GLY A 58 -2.07 27.42 -13.38
C GLY A 58 -2.38 26.72 -12.05
N LYS A 59 -3.53 27.03 -11.44
CA LYS A 59 -3.93 26.41 -10.17
C LYS A 59 -4.47 24.99 -10.35
N TYR A 60 -5.31 24.78 -11.35
CA TYR A 60 -5.92 23.48 -11.63
C TYR A 60 -4.85 22.45 -11.98
N ARG A 61 -3.90 22.78 -12.87
CA ARG A 61 -2.83 21.87 -13.27
C ARG A 61 -1.95 21.43 -12.13
N GLY A 62 -1.60 22.37 -11.24
CA GLY A 62 -0.83 22.04 -10.04
C GLY A 62 -1.55 21.00 -9.18
N ILE A 63 -2.84 21.24 -8.90
CA ILE A 63 -3.65 20.34 -8.07
C ILE A 63 -3.85 18.98 -8.77
N GLU A 64 -4.16 18.98 -10.07
CA GLU A 64 -4.33 17.76 -10.86
C GLU A 64 -3.08 16.88 -10.78
N ASN A 65 -1.89 17.45 -11.03
CA ASN A 65 -0.64 16.71 -10.95
C ASN A 65 -0.40 16.15 -9.56
N SER A 66 -0.61 16.95 -8.50
CA SER A 66 -0.46 16.48 -7.12
C SER A 66 -1.41 15.33 -6.78
N ILE A 67 -2.66 15.37 -7.25
CA ILE A 67 -3.62 14.27 -7.05
C ILE A 67 -3.15 13.01 -7.79
N MET A 68 -2.68 13.15 -9.03
CA MET A 68 -2.22 12.03 -9.84
C MET A 68 -0.96 11.36 -9.28
N GLU A 69 -0.05 12.15 -8.72
CA GLU A 69 1.14 11.67 -8.00
C GLU A 69 0.74 10.96 -6.70
N ALA A 70 -0.13 11.58 -5.90
CA ALA A 70 -0.61 11.01 -4.64
C ALA A 70 -1.34 9.66 -4.87
N TRP A 71 -2.12 9.55 -5.94
CA TRP A 71 -2.77 8.29 -6.31
C TRP A 71 -1.73 7.19 -6.59
N THR A 72 -0.74 7.49 -7.41
CA THR A 72 0.35 6.54 -7.73
C THR A 72 1.09 6.10 -6.47
N ALA A 73 1.44 7.06 -5.61
CA ALA A 73 2.12 6.80 -4.34
C ALA A 73 1.27 5.93 -3.41
N LEU A 74 -0.02 6.22 -3.27
CA LEU A 74 -0.94 5.44 -2.43
C LEU A 74 -1.06 3.98 -2.89
N ALA A 75 -1.19 3.76 -4.20
CA ALA A 75 -1.25 2.41 -4.77
C ALA A 75 0.04 1.62 -4.46
N GLN A 76 1.20 2.28 -4.61
CA GLN A 76 2.48 1.68 -4.28
C GLN A 76 2.63 1.38 -2.78
N HIS A 77 2.26 2.32 -1.92
CA HIS A 77 2.36 2.15 -0.47
C HIS A 77 1.49 1.00 0.04
N LEU A 78 0.26 0.85 -0.45
CA LEU A 78 -0.61 -0.26 -0.08
C LEU A 78 -0.02 -1.62 -0.50
N ARG A 79 0.51 -1.69 -1.71
CA ARG A 79 1.17 -2.90 -2.20
C ARG A 79 2.36 -3.29 -1.33
N THR A 80 3.29 -2.36 -1.12
CA THR A 80 4.49 -2.58 -0.34
C THR A 80 4.19 -2.87 1.13
N LEU A 81 3.18 -2.21 1.71
CA LEU A 81 2.74 -2.49 3.07
C LEU A 81 2.21 -3.92 3.20
N GLY A 82 1.39 -4.38 2.26
CA GLY A 82 0.90 -5.76 2.23
C GLY A 82 2.04 -6.78 2.12
N GLU A 83 3.00 -6.54 1.21
CA GLU A 83 4.18 -7.40 1.02
C GLU A 83 5.05 -7.48 2.31
N HIS A 84 5.35 -6.34 2.92
CA HIS A 84 6.14 -6.27 4.15
C HIS A 84 5.41 -6.88 5.35
N ALA A 85 4.08 -6.69 5.44
CA ALA A 85 3.27 -7.29 6.50
C ALA A 85 3.26 -8.82 6.40
N ALA A 86 3.04 -9.37 5.19
CA ALA A 86 3.10 -10.82 4.96
C ALA A 86 4.47 -11.38 5.35
N HIS A 87 5.55 -10.73 4.88
CA HIS A 87 6.91 -11.14 5.21
C HIS A 87 7.18 -11.13 6.72
N SER A 88 6.75 -10.10 7.44
CA SER A 88 6.92 -10.00 8.88
C SER A 88 6.16 -11.11 9.63
N VAL A 89 4.94 -11.45 9.20
CA VAL A 89 4.16 -12.53 9.81
C VAL A 89 4.83 -13.88 9.62
N ASP A 90 5.35 -14.15 8.43
CA ASP A 90 6.05 -15.40 8.13
C ASP A 90 7.35 -15.53 8.92
N MET A 91 8.13 -14.46 9.02
CA MET A 91 9.35 -14.42 9.85
C MET A 91 9.06 -14.67 11.33
N ASN A 92 8.01 -14.05 11.88
CA ASN A 92 7.63 -14.25 13.28
C ASN A 92 7.13 -15.67 13.53
N THR A 93 6.26 -16.20 12.66
CA THR A 93 5.75 -17.58 12.76
C THR A 93 6.91 -18.59 12.72
N GLN A 94 7.85 -18.41 11.80
CA GLN A 94 9.02 -19.29 11.68
C GLN A 94 9.91 -19.22 12.93
N THR A 95 10.14 -18.02 13.46
CA THR A 95 10.91 -17.81 14.70
C THR A 95 10.27 -18.54 15.88
N ASP A 96 8.95 -18.45 16.02
CA ASP A 96 8.21 -19.13 17.10
C ASP A 96 8.28 -20.65 16.99
N ILE A 97 8.15 -21.19 15.77
CA ILE A 97 8.32 -22.63 15.50
C ILE A 97 9.72 -23.09 15.92
N GLU A 98 10.77 -22.38 15.50
CA GLU A 98 12.15 -22.71 15.84
C GLU A 98 12.42 -22.63 17.35
N ALA A 99 11.88 -21.62 18.02
CA ALA A 99 11.98 -21.48 19.47
C ALA A 99 11.29 -22.65 20.18
N SER A 100 10.09 -23.04 19.74
CA SER A 100 9.34 -24.17 20.32
C SER A 100 10.12 -25.49 20.22
N HIS A 101 10.76 -25.75 19.07
CA HIS A 101 11.59 -26.95 18.86
C HIS A 101 12.81 -26.98 19.77
N ARG A 102 13.43 -25.81 20.05
CA ARG A 102 14.56 -25.72 20.98
C ARG A 102 14.14 -26.02 22.42
N VAL A 103 13.00 -25.48 22.86
CA VAL A 103 12.45 -25.73 24.22
C VAL A 103 12.09 -27.20 24.41
N VAL A 104 11.44 -27.84 23.44
CA VAL A 104 11.11 -29.27 23.51
C VAL A 104 12.37 -30.14 23.59
N ARG A 105 13.44 -29.76 22.87
CA ARG A 105 14.72 -30.48 22.90
C ARG A 105 15.42 -30.37 24.26
N THR A 106 15.34 -29.21 24.93
CA THR A 106 15.95 -29.01 26.26
C THR A 106 15.12 -29.60 27.40
N GLN A 107 13.81 -29.80 27.23
CA GLN A 107 12.92 -30.37 28.24
C GLN A 107 12.83 -31.91 28.24
N LYS A 108 13.38 -32.61 27.25
CA LYS A 108 13.49 -34.08 27.27
C LYS A 108 14.74 -34.49 28.09
N PRO A 109 14.60 -35.04 29.32
CA PRO A 109 15.76 -35.59 30.03
C PRO A 109 16.14 -36.96 29.43
N LEU A 110 17.43 -37.29 29.52
CA LEU A 110 18.01 -38.62 29.28
C LEU A 110 17.38 -39.68 30.18
#